data_AF-A0AAJ6D170-F1
#
_entry.id   AF-A0AAJ6D170-F1
#
_cell.length_a   1.000
_cell.length_b   1.000
_cell.length_c   1.000
_cell.angle_alpha   90.00
_cell.angle_beta   90.00
_cell.angle_gamma   90.00
#
_symmetry.space_group_name_H-M   'P 1'
#
loop_
_entity.id
_entity.type
_entity.pdbx_description
1 polymer ?
#
loop_
_entity_poly.entity_id
_entity_poly.type
_entity_poly.pdbx_seq_one_letter_code
_entity_poly.pdbx_strand_id
1 'polypeptide(L)'
;MAQTIANLTRADLHEIKSQAPYTQAGLNWHDPQSRTSIEQHEHHGRVACVNDFPSLDHYDTIIIGHPIWWGIPPRLVANAIDQLPLDSKTLATFATLGAPVISAVKATSNALLIKPTTR
;
A
#
# COMPACT_ATOMS: atom_id res chain seq x y z
N MET A 1 3.35 -11.52 1.20
CA MET A 1 4.68 -10.86 1.20
C MET A 1 4.87 -9.99 2.44
N ALA A 2 4.03 -8.98 2.69
CA ALA A 2 4.17 -8.09 3.86
C ALA A 2 4.33 -8.84 5.20
N GLN A 3 3.45 -9.79 5.50
CA GLN A 3 3.54 -10.62 6.71
C GLN A 3 4.86 -11.41 6.80
N THR A 4 5.34 -11.93 5.67
CA THR A 4 6.61 -12.67 5.60
C THR A 4 7.77 -11.75 5.97
N ILE A 5 7.81 -10.54 5.40
CA ILE A 5 8.86 -9.55 5.70
C ILE A 5 8.75 -9.12 7.17
N ALA A 6 7.54 -8.81 7.66
CA ALA A 6 7.29 -8.46 9.06
C ALA A 6 7.90 -9.50 10.03
N ASN A 7 7.63 -10.78 9.77
CA ASN A 7 8.12 -11.87 10.60
C ASN A 7 9.65 -12.01 10.53
N LEU A 8 10.25 -11.86 9.35
CA LEU A 8 11.69 -11.99 9.14
C LEU A 8 12.47 -10.83 9.77
N THR A 9 11.93 -9.61 9.72
CA THR A 9 12.60 -8.40 10.23
C THR A 9 12.19 -8.03 11.64
N ARG A 10 11.20 -8.74 12.21
CA ARG A 10 10.50 -8.38 13.46
C ARG A 10 9.95 -6.95 13.40
N ALA A 11 9.43 -6.56 12.24
CA ALA A 11 8.76 -5.29 12.06
C ALA A 11 7.28 -5.39 12.44
N ASP A 12 6.73 -4.30 12.96
CA ASP A 12 5.30 -4.14 13.11
C ASP A 12 4.66 -4.01 11.72
N LEU A 13 3.43 -4.50 11.58
CA LEU A 13 2.68 -4.50 10.33
C LEU A 13 1.38 -3.71 10.49
N HIS A 14 1.18 -2.73 9.63
CA HIS A 14 -0.05 -1.96 9.52
C HIS A 14 -0.58 -1.98 8.08
N GLU A 15 -1.89 -2.11 7.92
CA GLU A 15 -2.54 -2.17 6.60
C GLU A 15 -2.98 -0.77 6.16
N ILE A 16 -2.58 -0.35 4.96
CA ILE A 16 -3.05 0.92 4.37
C ILE A 16 -4.40 0.67 3.72
N LYS A 17 -5.45 1.29 4.27
CA LYS A 17 -6.84 1.10 3.81
C LYS A 17 -7.34 2.33 3.06
N SER A 18 -8.06 2.09 1.97
CA SER A 18 -8.86 3.14 1.33
C SER A 18 -10.12 3.43 2.14
N GLN A 19 -10.57 4.69 2.19
CA GLN A 19 -11.81 5.05 2.89
C GLN A 19 -13.02 4.34 2.27
N ALA A 20 -13.09 4.33 0.94
CA ALA A 20 -14.00 3.46 0.20
C ALA A 20 -13.29 2.13 -0.09
N PRO A 21 -13.77 0.97 0.39
CA PRO A 21 -13.17 -0.33 0.07
C PRO A 21 -13.20 -0.64 -1.44
N TYR A 22 -12.19 -1.35 -1.93
CA TYR A 22 -12.19 -1.85 -3.30
C TYR A 22 -13.12 -3.05 -3.45
N THR A 23 -14.06 -2.96 -4.39
CA THR A 23 -14.94 -4.08 -4.74
C THR A 23 -14.32 -4.90 -5.86
N GLN A 24 -14.80 -6.14 -6.04
CA GLN A 24 -14.34 -7.00 -7.13
C GLN A 24 -14.55 -6.34 -8.51
N ALA A 25 -15.69 -5.70 -8.73
CA ALA A 25 -15.95 -4.94 -9.95
C ALA A 25 -15.00 -3.73 -10.09
N GLY A 26 -14.71 -3.03 -8.99
CA GLY A 26 -13.77 -1.91 -8.98
C GLY A 26 -12.32 -2.30 -9.31
N LEU A 27 -11.93 -3.54 -9.00
CA LEU A 27 -10.60 -4.12 -9.28
C LEU A 27 -10.48 -4.73 -10.68
N ASN A 28 -11.54 -4.71 -11.49
CA ASN A 28 -11.53 -5.32 -12.82
C ASN A 28 -10.69 -4.47 -13.79
N TRP A 29 -9.42 -4.82 -13.95
CA TRP A 29 -8.49 -4.11 -14.84
C TRP A 29 -8.84 -4.23 -16.34
N HIS A 30 -9.69 -5.18 -16.74
CA HIS A 30 -10.19 -5.24 -18.12
C HIS A 30 -11.30 -4.22 -18.41
N ASP A 31 -11.94 -3.69 -17.37
CA ASP A 31 -12.97 -2.69 -17.51
C ASP A 31 -12.34 -1.28 -17.38
N PRO A 32 -12.32 -0.47 -18.46
CA PRO A 32 -11.79 0.89 -18.41
C PRO A 32 -12.61 1.82 -17.51
N GLN A 33 -13.84 1.45 -17.16
CA GLN A 33 -14.70 2.18 -16.23
C GLN A 33 -14.60 1.64 -14.79
N SER A 34 -13.80 0.60 -14.55
CA SER A 34 -13.56 0.17 -13.18
C SER A 34 -12.86 1.27 -12.39
N ARG A 35 -13.12 1.28 -11.08
CA ARG A 35 -12.52 2.25 -10.17
C ARG A 35 -10.99 2.29 -10.29
N THR A 36 -10.33 1.13 -10.31
CA THR A 36 -8.87 1.07 -10.44
C THR A 36 -8.35 1.55 -11.79
N SER A 37 -9.08 1.31 -12.88
CA SER A 37 -8.74 1.87 -14.20
C SER A 37 -8.81 3.39 -14.16
N ILE A 38 -9.89 3.97 -13.64
CA ILE A 38 -10.05 5.44 -13.54
C ILE A 38 -8.96 6.04 -12.65
N GLU A 39 -8.80 5.52 -11.42
CA GLU A 39 -7.79 6.01 -10.46
C GLU A 39 -6.38 6.02 -11.06
N GLN A 40 -6.01 4.96 -11.80
CA GLN A 40 -4.64 4.84 -12.28
C GLN A 40 -4.33 5.75 -13.47
N HIS A 41 -5.32 6.00 -14.33
CA HIS A 41 -5.20 6.91 -15.49
C HIS A 41 -5.29 8.39 -15.10
N GLU A 42 -5.80 8.72 -13.91
CA GLU A 42 -5.72 10.07 -13.37
C GLU A 42 -4.33 10.34 -12.75
N HIS A 43 -3.45 11.01 -13.52
CA HIS A 43 -2.05 11.22 -13.17
C HIS A 43 -1.80 11.90 -11.81
N HIS A 44 -2.70 12.79 -11.40
CA HIS A 44 -2.62 13.53 -10.13
C HIS A 44 -3.68 13.09 -9.12
N GLY A 45 -4.43 12.02 -9.42
CA GLY A 45 -5.46 11.51 -8.52
C GLY A 45 -4.87 11.06 -7.18
N ARG A 46 -5.52 11.44 -6.09
CA ARG A 46 -5.24 10.91 -4.74
C ARG A 46 -6.47 10.14 -4.27
N VAL A 47 -6.25 8.89 -3.84
CA VAL A 47 -7.32 8.07 -3.26
C VAL A 47 -7.25 8.22 -1.75
N ALA A 48 -8.37 8.64 -1.15
CA ALA A 48 -8.43 8.89 0.28
C ALA A 48 -8.14 7.62 1.11
N CYS A 49 -7.25 7.75 2.09
CA CYS A 49 -6.90 6.71 3.04
C CYS A 49 -7.73 6.86 4.32
N VAL A 50 -7.97 5.75 5.01
CA VAL A 50 -8.32 5.81 6.43
C VAL A 50 -7.12 6.39 7.16
N ASN A 51 -7.34 7.41 8.00
CA ASN A 51 -6.28 8.07 8.75
C ASN A 51 -6.10 7.39 10.12
N ASP A 52 -5.82 6.08 10.11
CA ASP A 52 -5.59 5.24 11.29
C ASP A 52 -4.11 4.82 11.44
N PHE A 53 -3.19 5.57 10.84
CA PHE A 53 -1.76 5.27 10.89
C PHE A 53 -1.22 5.32 12.33
N PRO A 54 -0.34 4.37 12.71
CA PRO A 54 0.29 4.41 14.02
C PRO A 54 1.28 5.59 14.11
N SER A 55 1.60 6.04 15.33
CA SER A 55 2.75 6.93 15.53
C SER A 55 4.01 6.27 15.00
N LEU A 56 4.83 7.06 14.29
CA LEU A 56 6.09 6.59 13.72
C LEU A 56 7.31 6.98 14.56
N ASP A 57 7.13 7.59 15.74
CA ASP A 57 8.21 8.23 16.51
C ASP A 57 9.32 7.26 16.93
N HIS A 58 8.97 5.98 17.13
CA HIS A 58 9.90 4.94 17.59
C HIS A 58 10.51 4.11 16.46
N TYR A 59 10.33 4.54 15.21
CA TYR A 59 10.77 3.78 14.05
C TYR A 59 11.69 4.57 13.14
N ASP A 60 12.84 3.98 12.83
CA ASP A 60 13.84 4.54 11.92
C ASP A 60 13.67 4.06 10.49
N THR A 61 13.04 2.89 10.30
CA THR A 61 12.83 2.29 8.97
C THR A 61 11.36 2.01 8.73
N ILE A 62 10.86 2.55 7.63
CA ILE A 62 9.52 2.38 7.12
C ILE A 62 9.62 1.61 5.80
N ILE A 63 8.93 0.50 5.67
CA ILE A 63 8.84 -0.26 4.42
C ILE A 63 7.41 -0.24 3.91
N ILE A 64 7.18 0.29 2.71
CA ILE A 64 5.85 0.35 2.10
C ILE A 64 5.74 -0.72 1.02
N GLY A 65 4.84 -1.68 1.27
CA GLY A 65 4.44 -2.73 0.34
C GLY A 65 3.24 -2.31 -0.48
N HIS A 66 3.25 -2.58 -1.78
CA HIS A 66 2.11 -2.32 -2.66
C HIS A 66 2.05 -3.28 -3.87
N PRO A 67 0.88 -3.48 -4.50
CA PRO A 67 0.84 -4.09 -5.82
C PRO A 67 1.38 -3.14 -6.89
N ILE A 68 1.72 -3.66 -8.07
CA ILE A 68 1.86 -2.84 -9.28
C ILE A 68 0.55 -2.83 -10.03
N TRP A 69 -0.01 -1.64 -10.28
CA TRP A 69 -1.16 -1.43 -11.14
C TRP A 69 -0.73 -0.60 -12.35
N TRP A 70 -0.92 -1.13 -13.56
CA TRP A 70 -0.54 -0.45 -14.81
C TRP A 70 0.90 0.11 -14.82
N GLY A 71 1.85 -0.64 -14.24
CA GLY A 71 3.28 -0.30 -14.22
C GLY A 71 3.73 0.67 -13.11
N ILE A 72 2.82 1.17 -12.27
CA ILE A 72 3.13 2.10 -11.18
C ILE A 72 2.39 1.72 -9.87
N PRO A 73 2.75 2.31 -8.71
CA PRO A 73 2.03 2.09 -7.46
C PRO A 73 0.57 2.62 -7.53
N PRO A 74 -0.38 2.01 -6.80
CA PRO A 74 -1.73 2.55 -6.66
C PRO A 74 -1.73 3.98 -6.13
N ARG A 75 -2.67 4.80 -6.58
CA ARG A 75 -2.85 6.18 -6.08
C ARG A 75 -3.10 6.28 -4.58
N LEU A 76 -3.67 5.22 -3.98
CA LEU A 76 -3.83 5.10 -2.53
C LEU A 76 -2.48 5.16 -1.80
N VAL A 77 -1.46 4.49 -2.33
CA VAL A 77 -0.12 4.43 -1.72
C VAL A 77 0.55 5.80 -1.74
N ALA A 78 0.41 6.52 -2.86
CA ALA A 78 0.89 7.88 -2.95
C ALA A 78 0.24 8.74 -1.85
N ASN A 79 -1.10 8.69 -1.73
CA ASN A 79 -1.81 9.47 -0.71
C ASN A 79 -1.42 9.09 0.74
N ALA A 80 -1.09 7.81 0.99
CA ALA A 80 -0.56 7.40 2.29
C ALA A 80 0.82 7.99 2.56
N ILE A 81 1.74 7.98 1.58
CA ILE A 81 3.08 8.56 1.71
C ILE A 81 3.00 10.05 2.06
N ASP A 82 2.11 10.80 1.42
CA ASP A 82 1.91 12.24 1.70
C ASP A 82 1.46 12.52 3.15
N GLN A 83 0.81 11.56 3.80
CA GLN A 83 0.27 11.71 5.16
C GLN A 83 1.22 11.23 6.26
N LEU A 84 2.25 10.45 5.92
CA LEU A 84 3.15 9.88 6.91
C LEU A 84 4.30 10.84 7.23
N PRO A 85 4.64 11.05 8.52
CA PRO A 85 5.80 11.84 8.92
C PRO A 85 7.09 11.02 8.69
N LEU A 86 7.58 11.03 7.45
CA LEU A 86 8.73 10.23 6.99
C LEU A 86 10.07 10.97 7.12
N ASP A 87 10.05 12.23 7.57
CA ASP A 87 11.26 13.03 7.73
C ASP A 87 12.28 12.32 8.65
N SER A 88 13.53 12.31 8.21
CA SER A 88 14.65 11.63 8.90
C SER A 88 14.51 10.11 9.07
N LYS A 89 13.54 9.47 8.40
CA LYS A 89 13.38 8.00 8.39
C LYS A 89 13.94 7.38 7.11
N THR A 90 14.41 6.14 7.21
CA THR A 90 14.76 5.31 6.05
C THR A 90 13.48 4.78 5.43
N LEU A 91 13.20 5.15 4.18
CA LEU A 91 12.09 4.61 3.42
C LEU A 91 12.58 3.52 2.46
N ALA A 92 11.99 2.33 2.57
CA ALA A 92 12.13 1.25 1.60
C ALA A 92 10.76 0.89 1.02
N THR A 93 10.74 0.28 -0.17
CA THR A 93 9.51 -0.21 -0.78
C THR A 93 9.70 -1.61 -1.32
N PHE A 94 8.61 -2.38 -1.40
CA PHE A 94 8.56 -3.61 -2.16
C PHE A 94 7.26 -3.68 -2.93
N ALA A 95 7.30 -4.31 -4.10
CA ALA A 95 6.14 -4.47 -4.94
C ALA A 95 5.84 -5.93 -5.24
N THR A 96 4.56 -6.27 -5.31
CA THR A 96 4.11 -7.54 -5.89
C THR A 96 3.48 -7.28 -7.24
N LEU A 97 3.95 -7.97 -8.27
CA LEU A 97 3.27 -7.99 -9.57
C LEU A 97 1.97 -8.79 -9.42
N GLY A 98 0.83 -8.19 -9.78
CA GLY A 98 -0.44 -8.90 -9.76
C GLY A 98 -0.50 -9.92 -10.89
N ALA A 99 -0.70 -11.20 -10.56
CA ALA A 99 -1.19 -12.19 -11.52
C ALA A 99 -2.71 -12.01 -11.71
N PRO A 100 -3.29 -12.38 -12.88
CA PRO A 100 -4.73 -12.29 -13.12
C PRO A 100 -5.51 -13.05 -12.04
N VAL A 101 -6.42 -12.35 -11.38
CA VAL A 101 -7.16 -12.77 -10.18
C VAL A 101 -8.20 -13.85 -10.56
N ILE A 102 -7.88 -15.13 -10.40
CA ILE A 102 -8.82 -16.26 -10.60
C ILE A 102 -9.27 -16.92 -9.28
N SER A 103 -8.81 -16.50 -8.10
CA SER A 103 -9.43 -16.95 -6.86
C SER A 103 -9.52 -15.86 -5.81
N ALA A 104 -10.67 -15.81 -5.15
CA ALA A 104 -10.98 -14.91 -4.07
C ALA A 104 -9.99 -15.08 -2.90
N VAL A 105 -9.00 -14.19 -2.81
CA VAL A 105 -8.20 -13.95 -1.60
C VAL A 105 -7.86 -12.48 -1.60
N LYS A 106 -8.17 -11.78 -0.49
CA LYS A 106 -7.82 -10.38 -0.14
C LYS A 106 -6.96 -9.68 -1.20
N ALA A 107 -7.52 -8.70 -1.89
CA ALA A 107 -6.81 -7.85 -2.83
C ALA A 107 -5.56 -7.23 -2.15
N THR A 108 -4.44 -7.92 -2.32
CA THR A 108 -3.11 -7.39 -2.59
C THR A 108 -2.66 -6.22 -1.69
N SER A 109 -2.59 -6.51 -0.39
CA SER A 109 -1.72 -5.92 0.66
C SER A 109 -0.99 -4.62 0.28
N ASN A 110 -1.64 -3.46 0.50
CA ASN A 110 -0.90 -2.25 0.80
C ASN A 110 -0.52 -2.30 2.28
N ALA A 111 0.77 -2.30 2.57
CA ALA A 111 1.27 -2.57 3.91
C ALA A 111 2.36 -1.58 4.29
N LEU A 112 2.29 -1.08 5.51
CA LEU A 112 3.35 -0.34 6.18
C LEU A 112 4.03 -1.31 7.16
N LEU A 113 5.31 -1.57 6.94
CA LEU A 113 6.14 -2.32 7.89
C LEU A 113 7.05 -1.34 8.62
N ILE A 114 7.18 -1.54 9.92
CA ILE A 114 7.84 -0.56 10.78
C ILE A 114 8.84 -1.27 11.68
N LYS A 115 10.14 -0.98 11.52
CA LYS A 115 11.20 -1.68 12.25
C LYS A 115 11.76 -0.78 13.36
N PRO A 116 11.76 -1.23 14.64
CA PRO A 116 12.38 -0.48 15.73
C PRO A 116 13.91 -0.54 15.66
N THR A 117 14.58 0.46 16.27
CA THR A 117 16.03 0.57 16.37
C THR A 117 16.62 -0.60 17.18
N THR A 118 17.50 -1.38 16.59
CA THR A 118 18.51 -2.12 17.37
C THR A 118 19.63 -1.14 17.68
N ARG A 119 19.67 -0.63 18.93
CA ARG A 119 20.94 -0.25 19.54
C ARG A 119 21.66 -1.50 20.02
#